data_AF-A0A929J0A9-F1
#
_entry.id   AF-A0A929J0A9-F1
#
_cell.length_a   1.000
_cell.length_b   1.000
_cell.length_c   1.000
_cell.angle_alpha   90.00
_cell.angle_beta   90.00
_cell.angle_gamma   90.00
#
_symmetry.space_group_name_H-M   'P 1'
#
loop_
_entity.id
_entity.type
_entity.pdbx_description
1 polymer ?
#
loop_
_entity_poly.entity_id
_entity_poly.type
_entity_poly.pdbx_seq_one_letter_code
_entity_poly.pdbx_strand_id
1 'polypeptide(L)'
;MKKIFLPILSVVMTMALLSSCATSRKVPVVKAGDNNLSCNQLQTELGRLDQAEQDVESKKGLTGTNVASALFWIPGLAYTYYDAGQATEAINDRRTHLTQLSNDKNCQ
;
A
#
# COMPACT_ATOMS: atom_id res chain seq x y z
N MET A 1 18.75 2.49 -41.56
CA MET A 1 18.59 2.68 -40.09
C MET A 1 17.15 2.99 -39.67
N LYS A 2 16.42 3.92 -40.32
CA LYS A 2 15.01 4.25 -39.99
C LYS A 2 14.03 3.05 -40.03
N LYS A 3 14.21 2.09 -40.96
CA LYS A 3 13.33 0.92 -41.13
C LYS A 3 13.39 -0.11 -39.99
N ILE A 4 14.48 -0.13 -39.22
CA ILE A 4 14.68 -1.04 -38.07
C ILE A 4 14.38 -0.33 -36.73
N PHE A 5 14.58 0.99 -36.66
CA PHE A 5 14.26 1.78 -35.47
C PHE A 5 12.75 1.85 -35.17
N LEU A 6 11.92 1.95 -36.21
CA LEU A 6 10.46 2.03 -36.07
C LEU A 6 9.82 0.79 -35.42
N PRO A 7 10.15 -0.46 -35.81
CA PRO A 7 9.62 -1.64 -35.14
C PRO A 7 10.19 -1.83 -33.72
N ILE A 8 11.46 -1.45 -33.46
CA ILE A 8 12.05 -1.55 -32.11
C ILE A 8 11.34 -0.61 -31.14
N LEU A 9 11.06 0.63 -31.55
CA LEU A 9 10.33 1.59 -30.73
C LEU A 9 8.91 1.10 -30.39
N SER A 10 8.24 0.46 -31.35
CA SER A 10 6.92 -0.15 -31.16
C SER A 10 6.94 -1.29 -30.15
N VAL A 11 7.96 -2.16 -30.20
CA VAL A 11 8.11 -3.29 -29.26
C VAL A 11 8.40 -2.79 -27.83
N VAL A 12 9.29 -1.80 -27.67
CA VAL A 12 9.59 -1.20 -26.35
C VAL A 12 8.35 -0.54 -25.74
N MET A 13 7.58 0.19 -26.55
CA MET A 13 6.35 0.82 -26.08
C MET A 13 5.30 -0.21 -25.65
N THR A 14 5.16 -1.31 -26.40
CA THR A 14 4.23 -2.39 -26.06
C THR A 14 4.62 -3.11 -24.76
N MET A 15 5.93 -3.35 -24.55
CA MET A 15 6.42 -3.94 -23.30
C MET A 15 6.27 -3.03 -22.09
N ALA A 16 6.45 -1.71 -22.26
CA ALA A 16 6.24 -0.74 -21.18
C ALA A 16 4.79 -0.77 -20.65
N LEU A 17 3.81 -0.90 -21.56
CA LEU A 17 2.38 -0.93 -21.21
C LEU A 17 1.95 -2.19 -20.45
N LEU A 18 2.71 -3.29 -20.50
CA LEU A 18 2.37 -4.56 -19.85
C LEU A 18 2.82 -4.65 -18.38
N SER A 19 3.52 -3.63 -17.86
CA SER A 19 4.23 -3.71 -16.58
C SER A 19 3.49 -3.16 -15.35
N SER A 20 2.24 -2.70 -15.46
CA SER A 20 1.52 -2.11 -14.30
C SER A 20 0.46 -3.05 -13.70
N CYS A 21 0.86 -4.05 -12.93
CA CYS A 21 -0.02 -4.70 -11.95
C CYS A 21 0.08 -3.95 -10.61
N ALA A 22 -0.59 -2.80 -10.48
CA ALA A 22 -0.66 -2.06 -9.23
C ALA A 22 -1.81 -2.58 -8.37
N THR A 23 -1.58 -3.63 -7.58
CA THR A 23 -2.49 -4.00 -6.48
C THR A 23 -2.29 -3.01 -5.34
N SER A 24 -3.18 -2.02 -5.21
CA SER A 24 -3.28 -1.24 -3.98
C SER A 24 -4.14 -2.02 -2.98
N ARG A 25 -3.52 -2.56 -1.94
CA ARG A 25 -4.22 -3.28 -0.88
C ARG A 25 -4.80 -2.24 0.08
N LYS A 26 -6.10 -1.91 -0.09
CA LYS A 26 -6.81 -1.08 0.87
C LYS A 26 -7.06 -1.86 2.16
N VAL A 27 -6.73 -1.27 3.31
CA VAL A 27 -7.02 -1.84 4.63
C VAL A 27 -8.44 -1.42 5.02
N PRO A 28 -9.41 -2.34 5.11
CA PRO A 28 -10.76 -1.99 5.53
C PRO A 28 -10.81 -1.80 7.06
N VAL A 29 -11.29 -0.66 7.53
CA VAL A 29 -11.39 -0.35 8.97
C VAL A 29 -12.11 -1.46 9.74
N VAL A 30 -13.26 -1.91 9.24
CA VAL A 30 -14.04 -3.02 9.80
C VAL A 30 -14.16 -4.14 8.76
N LYS A 31 -13.97 -5.40 9.18
CA LYS A 31 -14.25 -6.59 8.38
C LYS A 31 -15.43 -7.35 8.95
N ALA A 32 -16.18 -7.99 8.06
CA ALA A 32 -17.22 -8.94 8.46
C ALA A 32 -16.60 -10.06 9.33
N GLY A 33 -17.16 -10.27 10.51
CA GLY A 33 -16.67 -11.27 11.46
C GLY A 33 -15.59 -10.79 12.44
N ASP A 34 -15.18 -9.51 12.43
CA ASP A 34 -14.22 -8.99 13.42
C ASP A 34 -14.69 -9.24 14.87
N ASN A 35 -16.01 -9.15 15.14
CA ASN A 35 -16.61 -9.48 16.44
C ASN A 35 -16.44 -10.94 16.88
N ASN A 36 -16.22 -11.86 15.93
CA ASN A 36 -16.08 -13.30 16.18
C ASN A 36 -14.62 -13.72 16.39
N LEU A 37 -13.67 -12.80 16.26
CA LEU A 37 -12.26 -13.09 16.47
C LEU A 37 -11.99 -13.44 17.95
N SER A 38 -11.14 -14.45 18.16
CA SER A 38 -10.52 -14.76 19.44
C SER A 38 -9.36 -13.80 19.74
N CYS A 39 -8.91 -13.73 20.99
CA CYS A 39 -7.78 -12.88 21.40
C CYS A 39 -6.51 -13.14 20.57
N ASN A 40 -6.18 -14.42 20.33
CA ASN A 40 -5.02 -14.77 19.48
C ASN A 40 -5.19 -14.29 18.03
N GLN A 41 -6.42 -14.33 17.49
CA GLN A 41 -6.69 -13.83 16.14
C GLN A 41 -6.67 -12.31 16.08
N LEU A 42 -7.14 -11.61 17.11
CA LEU A 42 -7.02 -10.16 17.23
C LEU A 42 -5.55 -9.73 17.28
N GLN A 43 -4.73 -10.38 18.10
CA GLN A 43 -3.28 -10.13 18.14
C GLN A 43 -2.63 -10.38 16.78
N THR A 44 -3.05 -11.43 16.07
CA THR A 44 -2.58 -11.73 14.71
C THR A 44 -2.97 -10.62 13.72
N GLU A 45 -4.21 -10.14 13.76
CA GLU A 45 -4.65 -9.04 12.90
C GLU A 45 -3.92 -7.73 13.23
N LEU A 46 -3.70 -7.42 14.50
CA LEU A 46 -2.90 -6.26 14.93
C LEU A 46 -1.46 -6.35 14.39
N GLY A 47 -0.81 -7.52 14.50
CA GLY A 47 0.52 -7.73 13.91
C GLY A 47 0.55 -7.61 12.38
N ARG A 48 -0.55 -7.93 11.68
CA ARG A 48 -0.69 -7.65 10.24
C ARG A 48 -0.77 -6.16 9.94
N LEU A 49 -1.32 -5.35 10.84
CA LEU A 49 -1.33 -3.88 10.68
C LEU A 49 0.08 -3.31 10.80
N ASP A 50 0.90 -3.84 11.70
CA ASP A 50 2.30 -3.39 11.84
C ASP A 50 3.10 -3.67 10.57
N GLN A 51 2.88 -4.83 9.94
CA GLN A 51 3.46 -5.15 8.62
C GLN A 51 2.94 -4.21 7.53
N ALA A 52 1.63 -3.95 7.51
CA ALA A 52 1.04 -3.03 6.53
C ALA A 52 1.57 -1.60 6.69
N GLU A 53 1.81 -1.14 7.91
CA GLU A 53 2.40 0.17 8.20
C GLU A 53 3.84 0.24 7.69
N GLN A 54 4.66 -0.79 7.96
CA GLN A 54 6.02 -0.88 7.41
C GLN A 54 6.04 -0.86 5.88
N ASP A 55 5.10 -1.57 5.24
CA ASP A 55 4.95 -1.56 3.78
C ASP A 55 4.63 -0.16 3.25
N VAL A 56 3.75 0.60 3.93
CA VAL A 56 3.44 1.99 3.56
C VAL A 56 4.66 2.88 3.72
N GLU A 57 5.35 2.81 4.86
CA GLU A 57 6.56 3.61 5.14
C GLU A 57 7.67 3.36 4.12
N SER A 58 7.89 2.08 3.76
CA SER A 58 8.92 1.71 2.77
C SER A 58 8.63 2.30 1.38
N LYS A 59 7.36 2.42 1.00
CA LYS A 59 6.95 2.90 -0.34
C LYS A 59 7.03 4.42 -0.51
N LYS A 60 6.82 5.19 0.57
CA LYS A 60 7.00 6.65 0.52
C LYS A 60 8.45 7.11 0.77
N GLY A 61 9.36 6.21 1.16
CA GLY A 61 10.77 6.51 1.39
C GLY A 61 11.59 6.81 0.12
N LEU A 62 12.93 6.83 0.25
CA LEU A 62 13.86 7.05 -0.86
C LEU A 62 13.99 5.82 -1.78
N THR A 63 12.94 5.53 -2.53
CA THR A 63 12.94 4.50 -3.57
C THR A 63 13.42 5.07 -4.90
N GLY A 64 13.95 4.22 -5.80
CA GLY A 64 14.33 4.65 -7.16
C GLY A 64 13.17 5.33 -7.91
N THR A 65 11.95 4.85 -7.71
CA THR A 65 10.72 5.45 -8.26
C THR A 65 10.45 6.84 -7.69
N ASN A 66 10.61 7.03 -6.38
CA ASN A 66 10.39 8.34 -5.75
C ASN A 66 11.49 9.34 -6.12
N VAL A 67 12.75 8.89 -6.23
CA VAL A 67 13.86 9.73 -6.73
C VAL A 67 13.62 10.15 -8.18
N ALA A 68 13.24 9.20 -9.06
CA ALA A 68 12.89 9.53 -10.44
C ALA A 68 11.67 10.47 -10.52
N SER A 69 10.66 10.25 -9.69
CA SER A 69 9.48 11.13 -9.62
C SER A 69 9.86 12.53 -9.12
N ALA A 70 10.77 12.66 -8.16
CA ALA A 70 11.27 13.97 -7.72
C ALA A 70 11.98 14.74 -8.84
N LEU A 71 12.67 14.04 -9.75
CA LEU A 71 13.39 14.63 -10.87
C LEU A 71 12.51 14.96 -12.08
N PHE A 72 11.53 14.10 -12.38
CA PHE A 72 10.81 14.14 -13.65
C PHE A 72 9.29 14.31 -13.52
N TRP A 73 8.71 14.14 -12.33
CA TRP A 73 7.25 14.12 -12.12
C TRP A 73 6.83 14.42 -10.67
N ILE A 74 7.10 15.64 -10.20
CA ILE A 74 6.81 16.09 -8.83
C ILE A 74 5.33 15.88 -8.43
N PRO A 75 4.32 16.15 -9.29
CA PRO A 75 2.93 15.90 -8.94
C PRO A 75 2.64 14.44 -8.55
N GLY A 76 3.26 13.47 -9.21
CA GLY A 76 3.09 12.06 -8.84
C GLY A 76 3.79 11.70 -7.53
N LEU A 77 4.94 12.33 -7.23
CA LEU A 77 5.56 12.17 -5.91
C LEU A 77 4.62 12.67 -4.81
N ALA A 78 4.00 13.84 -4.99
CA ALA A 78 3.03 14.37 -4.03
C ALA A 78 1.83 13.41 -3.84
N TYR A 79 1.34 12.82 -4.94
CA TYR A 79 0.29 11.80 -4.87
C TYR A 79 0.73 10.55 -4.09
N THR A 80 1.96 10.07 -4.26
CA THR A 80 2.50 8.94 -3.48
C THR A 80 2.47 9.23 -1.97
N TYR A 81 2.88 10.42 -1.55
CA TYR A 81 2.83 10.81 -0.13
C TYR A 81 1.39 10.95 0.37
N TYR A 82 0.49 11.51 -0.45
CA TYR A 82 -0.93 11.60 -0.11
C TYR A 82 -1.58 10.22 0.07
N ASP A 83 -1.35 9.29 -0.86
CA ASP A 83 -1.88 7.92 -0.77
C ASP A 83 -1.31 7.17 0.44
N ALA A 84 -0.02 7.37 0.75
CA ALA A 84 0.59 6.83 1.97
C ALA A 84 -0.09 7.39 3.23
N GLY A 85 -0.40 8.69 3.29
CA GLY A 85 -1.15 9.29 4.39
C GLY A 85 -2.54 8.67 4.59
N GLN A 86 -3.31 8.52 3.50
CA GLN A 86 -4.62 7.87 3.52
C GLN A 86 -4.53 6.40 3.98
N ALA A 87 -3.47 5.69 3.57
CA ALA A 87 -3.24 4.31 4.00
C ALA A 87 -2.90 4.21 5.49
N THR A 88 -2.04 5.11 6.00
CA THR A 88 -1.71 5.20 7.43
C THR A 88 -2.94 5.50 8.28
N GLU A 89 -3.81 6.42 7.84
CA GLU A 89 -5.07 6.72 8.53
C GLU A 89 -5.98 5.48 8.61
N ALA A 90 -6.20 4.80 7.48
CA ALA A 90 -7.01 3.58 7.46
C ALA A 90 -6.44 2.43 8.33
N ILE A 91 -5.11 2.31 8.40
CA ILE A 91 -4.43 1.36 9.29
C ILE A 91 -4.69 1.71 10.77
N ASN A 92 -4.57 2.99 11.13
CA ASN A 92 -4.79 3.45 12.50
C ASN A 92 -6.25 3.31 12.93
N ASP A 93 -7.20 3.63 12.06
CA ASP A 93 -8.62 3.44 12.33
C ASP A 93 -8.95 1.95 12.55
N ARG A 94 -8.39 1.07 11.72
CA ARG A 94 -8.53 -0.37 11.92
C ARG A 94 -7.90 -0.82 13.23
N ARG A 95 -6.72 -0.30 13.57
CA ARG A 95 -6.02 -0.62 14.82
C ARG A 95 -6.88 -0.25 16.02
N THR A 96 -7.43 0.96 16.04
CA THR A 96 -8.38 1.41 17.07
C THR A 96 -9.57 0.48 17.18
N HIS A 97 -10.20 0.10 16.05
CA HIS A 97 -11.34 -0.82 16.06
C HIS A 97 -10.99 -2.19 16.68
N LEU A 98 -9.87 -2.81 16.25
CA LEU A 98 -9.44 -4.11 16.75
C LEU A 98 -8.98 -4.06 18.21
N THR A 99 -8.31 -2.98 18.63
CA THR A 99 -7.92 -2.77 20.02
C THR A 99 -9.15 -2.60 20.91
N GLN A 100 -10.18 -1.90 20.45
CA GLN A 100 -11.43 -1.80 21.19
C GLN A 100 -12.08 -3.18 21.37
N LEU A 101 -12.17 -3.98 20.30
CA LEU A 101 -12.68 -5.36 20.41
C LEU A 101 -11.84 -6.24 21.35
N SER A 102 -10.52 -6.05 21.35
CA SER A 102 -9.59 -6.73 22.26
C SER A 102 -9.87 -6.38 23.72
N ASN A 103 -10.09 -5.09 24.01
CA ASN A 103 -10.44 -4.60 25.33
C ASN A 103 -11.82 -5.11 25.78
N ASP A 104 -12.82 -5.05 24.91
CA ASP A 104 -14.18 -5.53 25.20
C ASP A 104 -14.20 -7.04 25.52
N LYS A 105 -13.28 -7.80 24.92
CA LYS A 105 -13.09 -9.24 25.17
C LYS A 105 -12.14 -9.53 26.34
N ASN A 106 -11.57 -8.52 26.99
CA ASN A 106 -10.58 -8.66 28.06
C ASN A 106 -9.39 -9.53 27.67
N CYS A 107 -8.89 -9.37 26.44
CA CYS A 107 -7.67 -10.03 26.00
C CYS A 107 -6.48 -9.47 26.78
N GLN A 108 -5.81 -10.31 27.57
CA GLN A 108 -4.62 -9.98 28.36
C GLN A 108 -3.34 -10.12 27.54
#